data_AF-A0A1B6AI24-F1
#
_entry.id   AF-A0A1B6AI24-F1
#
_cell.length_a   1.000
_cell.length_b   1.000
_cell.length_c   1.000
_cell.angle_alpha   90.00
_cell.angle_beta   90.00
_cell.angle_gamma   90.00
#
_symmetry.space_group_name_H-M   'P 1'
#
loop_
_entity.id
_entity.type
_entity.pdbx_description
1 polymer ?
#
loop_
_entity_poly.entity_id
_entity_poly.type
_entity_poly.pdbx_seq_one_letter_code
_entity_poly.pdbx_strand_id
1 'polypeptide(L)'
;MHEKAADGAMHGPGGPLPYDRLLTTTGRIANTGGLGLDAAEVEVDEQGRVRIDERLRTANPRVYAAGDVTGRSAFTHLGGVQGASAATDALLGVRRRIRYDAVPWVTYTDPEVARVGVTSAEGARTLTLDHDRVDRAVADGRTDGFTCLVLDARGRIAGATVVAPRAGETIAHLATAVRLGWTPSRYARTVHPYPTYADGPWHAALTDVYARLAGARRLTGTLLGLRRKVRP
;
A
#
# COMPACT_ATOMS: atom_id res chain seq x y z
N MET A 1 23.73 -17.52 1.25
CA MET A 1 23.58 -18.24 2.53
C MET A 1 22.89 -19.56 2.20
N HIS A 2 23.66 -20.61 1.95
CA HIS A 2 23.14 -21.95 1.67
C HIS A 2 23.09 -22.70 3.00
N GLU A 3 21.98 -22.64 3.70
CA GLU A 3 21.79 -23.48 4.88
C GLU A 3 21.45 -24.89 4.39
N LYS A 4 22.41 -25.80 4.52
CA LYS A 4 22.23 -27.22 4.24
C LYS A 4 21.21 -27.75 5.26
N ALA A 5 19.99 -28.00 4.80
CA ALA A 5 19.07 -28.93 5.44
C ALA A 5 19.65 -30.35 5.30
N ALA A 6 20.70 -30.64 6.06
CA ALA A 6 21.17 -32.00 6.28
C ALA A 6 20.75 -32.37 7.70
N ASP A 7 20.11 -33.53 7.85
CA ASP A 7 19.80 -34.20 9.13
C ASP A 7 18.56 -33.75 9.92
N GLY A 8 17.55 -33.16 9.27
CA GLY A 8 16.23 -32.94 9.90
C GLY A 8 16.24 -31.90 11.02
N ALA A 9 17.29 -31.08 11.08
CA ALA A 9 17.41 -29.95 11.99
C ALA A 9 17.81 -28.67 11.24
N MET A 10 17.17 -27.55 11.59
CA MET A 10 17.61 -26.21 11.18
C MET A 10 18.51 -25.64 12.28
N HIS A 11 19.62 -24.99 11.94
CA HIS A 11 20.58 -24.50 12.93
C HIS A 11 20.33 -23.01 13.23
N GLY A 12 19.64 -22.73 14.34
CA GLY A 12 19.43 -21.37 14.82
C GLY A 12 20.49 -20.92 15.83
N PRO A 13 20.44 -19.64 16.27
CA PRO A 13 21.32 -19.11 17.31
C PRO A 13 21.27 -19.88 18.64
N GLY A 14 20.19 -20.63 18.90
CA GLY A 14 20.01 -21.49 20.07
C GLY A 14 20.36 -22.96 19.87
N GLY A 15 20.96 -23.33 18.74
CA GLY A 15 21.27 -24.72 18.38
C GLY A 15 20.29 -25.35 17.38
N PRO A 16 20.37 -26.68 17.18
CA PRO A 16 19.53 -27.39 16.21
C PRO A 16 18.06 -27.42 16.65
N LEU A 17 17.16 -27.09 15.72
CA LEU A 17 15.70 -27.17 15.86
C LEU A 17 15.17 -28.34 15.01
N PRO A 18 14.67 -29.43 15.63
CA PRO A 18 14.12 -30.56 14.89
C PRO A 18 12.78 -30.20 14.22
N TYR A 19 12.51 -30.77 13.05
CA TYR A 19 11.27 -30.56 12.30
C TYR A 19 10.82 -31.81 11.54
N ASP A 20 9.51 -31.95 11.31
CA ASP A 20 8.97 -33.00 10.44
C ASP A 20 9.02 -32.61 8.96
N ARG A 21 8.75 -31.33 8.66
CA ARG A 21 8.73 -30.76 7.31
C ARG A 21 9.25 -29.33 7.34
N LEU A 22 9.92 -28.94 6.26
CA LEU A 22 10.45 -27.59 6.06
C LEU A 22 9.81 -26.97 4.82
N LEU A 23 9.16 -25.82 5.00
CA LEU A 23 8.68 -24.98 3.91
C LEU A 23 9.63 -23.80 3.74
N THR A 24 10.21 -23.65 2.54
CA THR A 24 11.08 -22.51 2.21
C THR A 24 10.35 -21.50 1.33
N THR A 25 10.26 -20.26 1.83
CA THR A 25 9.60 -19.14 1.14
C THR A 25 10.51 -17.91 1.15
N THR A 26 11.80 -18.10 0.89
CA THR A 26 12.83 -17.06 0.98
C THR A 26 12.73 -15.99 -0.11
N GLY A 27 12.04 -16.28 -1.21
CA GLY A 27 11.81 -15.31 -2.28
C GLY A 27 11.45 -15.93 -3.62
N ARG A 28 11.53 -15.11 -4.67
CA ARG A 28 11.28 -15.46 -6.07
C ARG A 28 12.40 -14.87 -6.93
N ILE A 29 12.73 -15.55 -8.03
CA ILE A 29 13.73 -15.11 -9.00
C ILE A 29 13.01 -14.93 -10.35
N ALA A 30 13.43 -13.95 -11.14
CA ALA A 30 12.88 -13.72 -12.47
C ALA A 30 13.27 -14.85 -13.44
N ASN A 31 12.31 -15.35 -14.22
CA ASN A 31 12.53 -16.39 -15.22
C ASN A 31 13.08 -15.77 -16.52
N THR A 32 14.39 -15.52 -16.57
CA THR A 32 15.07 -14.93 -17.75
C THR A 32 15.98 -15.92 -18.49
N GLY A 33 16.25 -17.08 -17.90
CA GLY A 33 17.08 -18.12 -18.51
C GLY A 33 16.46 -18.71 -19.78
N GLY A 34 17.30 -18.95 -20.79
CA GLY A 34 16.89 -19.61 -22.04
C GLY A 34 16.07 -18.75 -23.01
N LEU A 35 15.85 -17.46 -22.70
CA LEU A 35 15.05 -16.56 -23.55
C LEU A 35 15.84 -15.90 -24.70
N GLY A 36 17.17 -16.10 -24.76
CA GLY A 36 18.00 -15.46 -25.79
C GLY A 36 18.05 -13.93 -25.68
N LEU A 37 18.00 -13.39 -24.45
CA LEU A 37 17.92 -11.94 -24.20
C LEU A 37 19.08 -11.16 -24.81
N ASP A 38 20.29 -11.72 -24.81
CA ASP A 38 21.47 -11.09 -25.42
C ASP A 38 21.28 -10.88 -26.93
N ALA A 39 20.76 -11.89 -27.64
CA ALA A 39 20.46 -11.79 -29.06
C ALA A 39 19.31 -10.81 -29.36
N ALA A 40 18.44 -10.57 -28.37
CA ALA A 40 17.36 -9.61 -28.44
C ALA A 40 17.76 -8.20 -27.95
N GLU A 41 19.02 -7.98 -27.56
CA GLU A 41 19.52 -6.72 -27.00
C GLU A 41 18.73 -6.27 -25.75
N VAL A 42 18.36 -7.24 -24.90
CA VAL A 42 17.62 -7.00 -23.65
C VAL A 42 18.54 -7.20 -22.46
N GLU A 43 18.75 -6.12 -21.70
CA GLU A 43 19.57 -6.16 -20.49
C GLU A 43 18.81 -6.71 -19.27
N VAL A 44 19.53 -7.44 -18.42
CA VAL A 44 19.10 -7.83 -17.07
C VAL A 44 19.96 -7.17 -16.00
N ASP A 45 19.44 -7.01 -14.79
CA ASP A 45 20.21 -6.58 -13.63
C ASP A 45 20.94 -7.74 -12.92
N GLU A 46 21.67 -7.43 -11.85
CA GLU A 46 22.45 -8.40 -11.07
C GLU A 46 21.58 -9.49 -10.43
N GLN A 47 20.28 -9.26 -10.28
CA GLN A 47 19.30 -10.20 -9.75
C GLN A 47 18.56 -10.97 -10.86
N GLY A 48 18.99 -10.81 -12.13
CA GLY A 48 18.43 -11.50 -13.29
C GLY A 48 17.10 -10.92 -13.78
N ARG A 49 16.72 -9.71 -13.35
CA ARG A 49 15.46 -9.05 -13.74
C ARG A 49 15.65 -8.22 -15.00
N VAL A 50 14.67 -8.20 -15.90
CA VAL A 50 14.72 -7.39 -17.12
C VAL A 50 14.68 -5.91 -16.76
N ARG A 51 15.67 -5.15 -17.24
CA ARG A 51 15.72 -3.70 -17.06
C ARG A 51 14.69 -3.02 -17.94
N ILE A 52 13.92 -2.12 -17.33
CA ILE A 52 12.87 -1.36 -18.01
C ILE A 52 12.85 0.11 -17.59
N ASP A 53 12.42 0.96 -18.53
CA ASP A 53 12.09 2.36 -18.26
C ASP A 53 10.74 2.51 -17.51
N GLU A 54 10.26 3.75 -17.34
CA GLU A 54 8.95 4.02 -16.72
C GLU A 54 7.74 3.54 -17.55
N ARG A 55 7.97 3.22 -18.82
CA ARG A 55 6.98 2.80 -19.82
C ARG A 55 7.05 1.31 -20.12
N LEU A 56 7.80 0.55 -19.31
CA LEU A 56 7.96 -0.91 -19.43
C LEU A 56 8.74 -1.35 -20.69
N ARG A 57 9.49 -0.43 -21.31
CA ARG A 57 10.36 -0.72 -22.47
C ARG A 57 11.74 -1.13 -22.00
N THR A 58 12.34 -2.10 -22.69
CA THR A 58 13.74 -2.50 -22.48
C THR A 58 14.70 -1.58 -23.24
N ALA A 59 16.00 -1.86 -23.20
CA ALA A 59 17.00 -1.18 -24.03
C ALA A 59 16.69 -1.33 -25.54
N ASN A 60 16.18 -2.50 -25.96
CA ASN A 60 15.61 -2.67 -27.28
C ASN A 60 14.21 -2.02 -27.36
N PRO A 61 14.00 -0.97 -28.20
CA PRO A 61 12.75 -0.22 -28.25
C PRO A 61 11.55 -1.03 -28.79
N ARG A 62 11.79 -2.23 -29.34
CA ARG A 62 10.75 -3.15 -29.82
C ARG A 62 10.36 -4.20 -28.79
N VAL A 63 11.09 -4.29 -27.68
CA VAL A 63 10.86 -5.30 -26.63
C VAL A 63 10.39 -4.62 -25.35
N TYR A 64 9.34 -5.18 -24.77
CA TYR A 64 8.72 -4.73 -23.54
C TYR A 64 8.75 -5.87 -22.52
N ALA A 65 8.77 -5.52 -21.23
CA ALA A 65 8.67 -6.49 -20.15
C ALA A 65 7.70 -6.00 -19.07
N ALA A 66 6.87 -6.93 -18.57
CA ALA A 66 5.83 -6.66 -17.59
C ALA A 66 5.73 -7.83 -16.60
N GLY A 67 5.23 -7.54 -15.41
CA GLY A 67 5.08 -8.51 -14.33
C GLY A 67 6.39 -8.78 -13.58
N ASP A 68 6.43 -9.94 -12.93
CA ASP A 68 7.48 -10.36 -12.00
C ASP A 68 8.89 -10.33 -12.60
N VAL A 69 9.01 -10.54 -13.91
CA VAL A 69 10.31 -10.52 -14.62
C VAL A 69 11.04 -9.18 -14.50
N THR A 70 10.32 -8.10 -14.23
CA THR A 70 10.87 -6.74 -14.06
C THR A 70 11.31 -6.44 -12.62
N GLY A 71 10.91 -7.28 -11.66
CA GLY A 71 10.98 -7.03 -10.21
C GLY A 71 10.28 -5.76 -9.71
N ARG A 72 9.54 -5.05 -10.58
CA ARG A 72 8.66 -3.94 -10.19
C ARG A 72 7.24 -4.41 -9.86
N SER A 73 6.96 -5.69 -10.03
CA SER A 73 5.70 -6.34 -9.67
C SER A 73 5.99 -7.65 -8.94
N ALA A 74 5.22 -7.90 -7.88
CA ALA A 74 5.09 -9.22 -7.28
C ALA A 74 3.59 -9.58 -7.08
N PHE A 75 2.70 -8.87 -7.77
CA PHE A 75 1.26 -8.99 -7.60
C PHE A 75 0.54 -9.12 -8.93
N THR A 76 -0.43 -10.04 -9.00
CA THR A 76 -1.23 -10.28 -10.21
C THR A 76 -1.93 -9.02 -10.70
N HIS A 77 -2.52 -8.20 -9.81
CA HIS A 77 -3.20 -6.95 -10.21
C HIS A 77 -2.24 -5.93 -10.82
N LEU A 78 -1.01 -5.84 -10.32
CA LEU A 78 0.00 -4.94 -10.90
C LEU A 78 0.54 -5.49 -12.22
N GLY A 79 0.81 -6.80 -12.30
CA GLY A 79 1.23 -7.47 -13.52
C GLY A 79 0.22 -7.29 -14.66
N GLY A 80 -1.09 -7.40 -14.37
CA GLY A 80 -2.14 -7.15 -15.36
C GLY A 80 -2.16 -5.71 -15.87
N VAL A 81 -2.01 -4.71 -14.98
CA VAL A 81 -1.91 -3.29 -15.36
C VAL A 81 -0.64 -3.01 -16.16
N GLN A 82 0.48 -3.63 -15.79
CA GLN A 82 1.73 -3.54 -16.54
C GLN A 82 1.57 -4.14 -17.95
N GLY A 83 1.04 -5.36 -18.06
CA GLY A 83 0.82 -6.02 -19.35
C GLY A 83 -0.09 -5.20 -20.27
N ALA A 84 -1.21 -4.70 -19.76
CA ALA A 84 -2.09 -3.82 -20.53
C ALA A 84 -1.39 -2.52 -20.97
N SER A 85 -0.58 -1.93 -20.10
CA SER A 85 0.16 -0.70 -20.43
C SER A 85 1.24 -0.94 -21.49
N ALA A 86 2.02 -2.02 -21.36
CA ALA A 86 3.04 -2.43 -22.32
C ALA A 86 2.43 -2.74 -23.68
N ALA A 87 1.35 -3.54 -23.72
CA ALA A 87 0.66 -3.88 -24.97
C ALA A 87 0.07 -2.65 -25.67
N THR A 88 -0.57 -1.74 -24.92
CA THR A 88 -1.13 -0.50 -25.50
C THR A 88 -0.01 0.39 -26.07
N ASP A 89 1.12 0.50 -25.37
CA ASP A 89 2.26 1.27 -25.84
C ASP A 89 2.89 0.63 -27.10
N ALA A 90 3.09 -0.68 -27.11
CA ALA A 90 3.66 -1.42 -28.22
C ALA A 90 2.81 -1.35 -29.50
N LEU A 91 1.48 -1.45 -29.37
CA LEU A 91 0.56 -1.52 -30.51
C LEU A 91 0.08 -0.14 -31.00
N LEU A 92 -0.12 0.81 -30.07
CA LEU A 92 -0.78 2.09 -30.36
C LEU A 92 0.10 3.31 -30.06
N GLY A 93 1.31 3.11 -29.51
CA GLY A 93 2.20 4.21 -29.12
C GLY A 93 1.68 5.05 -27.95
N VAL A 94 0.62 4.61 -27.25
CA VAL A 94 -0.01 5.36 -26.15
C VAL A 94 0.86 5.27 -24.91
N ARG A 95 1.36 6.43 -24.47
CA ARG A 95 2.29 6.52 -23.33
C ARG A 95 1.49 6.58 -22.02
N ARG A 96 1.49 5.49 -21.25
CA ARG A 96 0.89 5.45 -19.91
C ARG A 96 1.94 5.24 -18.84
N ARG A 97 1.85 6.01 -17.75
CA ARG A 97 2.69 5.85 -16.56
C ARG A 97 1.91 5.13 -15.46
N ILE A 98 2.56 4.16 -14.83
CA ILE A 98 2.02 3.44 -13.68
C ILE A 98 2.45 4.16 -12.40
N ARG A 99 1.48 4.40 -11.51
CA ARG A 99 1.69 5.02 -10.19
C ARG A 99 1.96 3.92 -9.18
N TYR A 100 3.22 3.54 -9.03
CA TYR A 100 3.64 2.48 -8.11
C TYR A 100 3.43 2.84 -6.64
N ASP A 101 3.38 4.15 -6.33
CA ASP A 101 3.09 4.68 -5.00
C ASP A 101 1.64 4.42 -4.54
N ALA A 102 0.75 4.03 -5.44
CA ALA A 102 -0.65 3.73 -5.12
C ALA A 102 -1.02 2.25 -5.34
N VAL A 103 -0.04 1.35 -5.36
CA VAL A 103 -0.28 -0.09 -5.49
C VAL A 103 -0.62 -0.68 -4.12
N PRO A 104 -1.79 -1.30 -3.94
CA PRO A 104 -2.12 -1.98 -2.70
C PRO A 104 -1.33 -3.29 -2.56
N TRP A 105 -0.95 -3.59 -1.34
CA TRP A 105 -0.35 -4.85 -0.89
C TRP A 105 -1.27 -5.47 0.15
N VAL A 106 -1.60 -6.76 -0.01
CA VAL A 106 -2.41 -7.50 0.96
C VAL A 106 -1.70 -8.79 1.33
N THR A 107 -1.58 -9.03 2.64
CA THR A 107 -1.17 -10.31 3.21
C THR A 107 -2.41 -10.97 3.79
N TYR A 108 -2.82 -12.09 3.19
CA TYR A 108 -4.08 -12.79 3.51
C TYR A 108 -3.95 -13.71 4.72
N THR A 109 -3.44 -13.18 5.83
CA THR A 109 -3.51 -13.79 7.16
C THR A 109 -4.91 -13.60 7.76
N ASP A 110 -5.13 -14.12 8.97
CA ASP A 110 -6.34 -13.82 9.75
C ASP A 110 -5.95 -13.14 11.09
N PRO A 111 -6.23 -11.83 11.27
CA PRO A 111 -6.82 -10.90 10.31
C PRO A 111 -5.89 -10.60 9.12
N GLU A 112 -6.46 -10.09 8.03
CA GLU A 112 -5.69 -9.65 6.86
C GLU A 112 -4.89 -8.39 7.19
N VAL A 113 -3.72 -8.25 6.58
CA VAL A 113 -2.89 -7.04 6.68
C VAL A 113 -2.78 -6.41 5.29
N ALA A 114 -3.43 -5.26 5.11
CA ALA A 114 -3.42 -4.52 3.86
C ALA A 114 -2.75 -3.16 4.01
N ARG A 115 -1.98 -2.73 3.01
CA ARG A 115 -1.36 -1.42 2.97
C ARG A 115 -1.32 -0.83 1.56
N VAL A 116 -1.19 0.48 1.48
CA VAL A 116 -0.92 1.20 0.23
C VAL A 116 -0.08 2.45 0.53
N GLY A 117 0.77 2.86 -0.41
CA GLY A 117 1.61 4.04 -0.26
C GLY A 117 2.68 3.91 0.82
N VAL A 118 3.09 5.05 1.37
CA VAL A 118 4.17 5.10 2.36
C VAL A 118 3.68 4.65 3.74
N THR A 119 4.51 3.90 4.45
CA THR A 119 4.23 3.46 5.83
C THR A 119 4.80 4.42 6.87
N SER A 120 5.85 5.16 6.50
CA SER A 120 6.44 6.25 7.26
C SER A 120 7.07 7.24 6.28
N ALA A 121 7.09 8.52 6.64
CA ALA A 121 7.82 9.55 5.93
C ALA A 121 8.26 10.64 6.91
N GLU A 122 9.39 11.28 6.63
CA GLU A 122 9.89 12.38 7.46
C GLU A 122 8.87 13.53 7.47
N GLY A 123 8.50 14.00 8.67
CA GLY A 123 7.46 15.00 8.85
C GLY A 123 6.03 14.52 8.57
N ALA A 124 5.82 13.22 8.35
CA ALA A 124 4.47 12.68 8.17
C ALA A 124 3.71 12.58 9.49
N ARG A 125 2.41 12.84 9.42
CA ARG A 125 1.49 12.69 10.56
C ARG A 125 0.62 11.46 10.35
N THR A 126 0.45 10.66 11.40
CA THR A 126 -0.39 9.48 11.39
C THR A 126 -1.73 9.73 12.06
N LEU A 127 -2.77 9.05 11.56
CA LEU A 127 -4.09 8.98 12.17
C LEU A 127 -4.43 7.51 12.37
N THR A 128 -4.38 7.03 13.60
CA THR A 128 -4.68 5.63 13.92
C THR A 128 -6.02 5.54 14.63
N LEU A 129 -6.83 4.58 14.21
CA LEU A 129 -8.09 4.19 14.82
C LEU A 129 -8.08 2.68 15.08
N ASP A 130 -8.22 2.31 16.34
CA ASP A 130 -8.43 0.92 16.74
C ASP A 130 -9.83 0.45 16.33
N HIS A 131 -9.96 -0.83 16.00
CA HIS A 131 -11.22 -1.40 15.50
C HIS A 131 -12.22 -1.76 16.61
N ASP A 132 -11.90 -1.49 17.87
CA ASP A 132 -12.87 -1.47 18.98
C ASP A 132 -13.94 -0.38 18.82
N ARG A 133 -13.72 0.57 17.91
CA ARG A 133 -14.64 1.67 17.53
C ARG A 133 -15.27 1.49 16.15
N VAL A 134 -15.14 0.31 15.56
CA VAL A 134 -15.73 -0.02 14.27
C VAL A 134 -16.90 -0.98 14.51
N ASP A 135 -18.13 -0.52 14.33
CA ASP A 135 -19.34 -1.28 14.68
C ASP A 135 -19.38 -2.67 14.05
N ARG A 136 -18.93 -2.80 12.79
CA ARG A 136 -18.83 -4.11 12.13
C ARG A 136 -17.85 -5.04 12.84
N ALA A 137 -16.69 -4.54 13.25
CA ALA A 137 -15.68 -5.31 13.96
C ALA A 137 -16.16 -5.73 15.34
N VAL A 138 -16.87 -4.85 16.06
CA VAL A 138 -17.50 -5.14 17.34
C VAL A 138 -18.58 -6.21 17.19
N ALA A 139 -19.46 -6.07 16.19
CA ALA A 139 -20.53 -7.04 15.92
C ALA A 139 -19.99 -8.44 15.60
N ASP A 140 -18.84 -8.51 14.90
CA ASP A 140 -18.18 -9.77 14.57
C ASP A 140 -17.26 -10.31 15.69
N GLY A 141 -17.05 -9.54 16.77
CA GLY A 141 -16.11 -9.91 17.85
C GLY A 141 -14.64 -9.92 17.40
N ARG A 142 -14.29 -9.15 16.35
CA ARG A 142 -12.97 -9.11 15.69
C ARG A 142 -12.36 -7.71 15.78
N THR A 143 -12.14 -7.23 17.00
CA THR A 143 -11.69 -5.86 17.30
C THR A 143 -10.16 -5.72 17.44
N ASP A 144 -9.41 -6.81 17.28
CA ASP A 144 -7.96 -6.92 17.41
C ASP A 144 -7.16 -6.26 16.25
N GLY A 145 -7.80 -5.32 15.55
CA GLY A 145 -7.32 -4.67 14.36
C GLY A 145 -7.24 -3.15 14.48
N PHE A 146 -6.75 -2.50 13.43
CA PHE A 146 -6.66 -1.05 13.36
C PHE A 146 -6.66 -0.53 11.92
N THR A 147 -6.92 0.78 11.77
CA THR A 147 -6.62 1.52 10.54
C THR A 147 -5.72 2.70 10.85
N CYS A 148 -4.63 2.82 10.10
CA CYS A 148 -3.70 3.93 10.17
C CYS A 148 -3.64 4.65 8.82
N LEU A 149 -3.86 5.97 8.81
CA LEU A 149 -3.63 6.83 7.65
C LEU A 149 -2.33 7.62 7.85
N VAL A 150 -1.49 7.67 6.83
CA VAL A 150 -0.26 8.47 6.81
C VAL A 150 -0.49 9.70 5.94
N LEU A 151 -0.29 10.89 6.51
CA LEU A 151 -0.48 12.16 5.83
C LEU A 151 0.87 12.80 5.46
N ASP A 152 0.99 13.28 4.23
CA ASP A 152 2.13 14.09 3.80
C ASP A 152 2.12 15.49 4.45
N ALA A 153 3.19 16.26 4.23
CA ALA A 153 3.33 17.63 4.72
C ALA A 153 2.24 18.59 4.21
N ARG A 154 1.50 18.23 3.14
CA ARG A 154 0.37 18.99 2.61
C ARG A 154 -0.97 18.50 3.15
N GLY A 155 -0.97 17.53 4.06
CA GLY A 155 -2.15 16.96 4.69
C GLY A 155 -2.96 16.02 3.78
N ARG A 156 -2.35 15.47 2.72
CA ARG A 156 -2.97 14.45 1.86
C ARG A 156 -2.60 13.06 2.35
N ILE A 157 -3.49 12.10 2.12
CA ILE A 157 -3.27 10.68 2.41
C ILE A 157 -2.18 10.19 1.45
N ALA A 158 -0.99 9.94 1.98
CA ALA A 158 0.18 9.44 1.26
C ALA A 158 0.38 7.93 1.44
N GLY A 159 -0.28 7.35 2.44
CA GLY A 159 -0.36 5.92 2.63
C GLY A 159 -1.40 5.53 3.66
N ALA A 160 -1.68 4.24 3.75
CA ALA A 160 -2.56 3.68 4.75
C ALA A 160 -2.21 2.23 5.05
N THR A 161 -2.54 1.79 6.25
CA THR A 161 -2.48 0.40 6.70
C THR A 161 -3.82 0.03 7.35
N VAL A 162 -4.34 -1.14 7.02
CA VAL A 162 -5.57 -1.71 7.59
C VAL A 162 -5.24 -3.12 8.04
N VAL A 163 -5.50 -3.42 9.31
CA VAL A 163 -5.44 -4.77 9.88
C VAL A 163 -6.84 -5.11 10.35
N ALA A 164 -7.52 -5.99 9.62
CA ALA A 164 -8.91 -6.37 9.87
C ALA A 164 -9.31 -7.57 9.01
N PRO A 165 -10.42 -8.26 9.33
CA PRO A 165 -11.11 -9.08 8.33
C PRO A 165 -11.43 -8.26 7.08
N ARG A 166 -11.21 -8.83 5.89
CA ARG A 166 -11.45 -8.15 4.60
C ARG A 166 -10.66 -6.85 4.42
N ALA A 167 -9.46 -6.74 5.01
CA ALA A 167 -8.59 -5.59 4.81
C ALA A 167 -8.23 -5.36 3.32
N GLY A 168 -8.11 -6.43 2.54
CA GLY A 168 -7.86 -6.38 1.09
C GLY A 168 -8.99 -5.75 0.28
N GLU A 169 -10.23 -5.84 0.75
CA GLU A 169 -11.35 -5.10 0.16
C GLU A 169 -11.35 -3.64 0.61
N THR A 170 -11.11 -3.43 1.91
CA THR A 170 -11.11 -2.10 2.54
C THR A 170 -10.02 -1.18 1.97
N ILE A 171 -8.84 -1.72 1.67
CA ILE A 171 -7.70 -0.95 1.15
C ILE A 171 -7.93 -0.38 -0.25
N ALA A 172 -8.87 -0.95 -1.03
CA ALA A 172 -9.08 -0.57 -2.42
C ALA A 172 -9.44 0.92 -2.58
N HIS A 173 -10.33 1.44 -1.73
CA HIS A 173 -10.71 2.86 -1.77
C HIS A 173 -9.57 3.77 -1.28
N LEU A 174 -8.77 3.31 -0.32
CA LEU A 174 -7.58 4.03 0.13
C LEU A 174 -6.50 4.10 -0.96
N ALA A 175 -6.35 3.07 -1.79
CA ALA A 175 -5.46 3.11 -2.96
C ALA A 175 -5.89 4.20 -3.95
N THR A 176 -7.19 4.38 -4.18
CA THR A 176 -7.72 5.50 -4.96
C THR A 176 -7.42 6.84 -4.29
N ALA A 177 -7.61 6.95 -2.97
CA ALA A 177 -7.35 8.17 -2.22
C ALA A 177 -5.87 8.59 -2.31
N VAL A 178 -4.93 7.65 -2.18
CA VAL A 178 -3.50 7.88 -2.37
C VAL A 178 -3.19 8.29 -3.81
N ARG A 179 -3.70 7.54 -4.79
CA ARG A 179 -3.50 7.83 -6.23
C ARG A 179 -3.95 9.24 -6.61
N LEU A 180 -5.07 9.70 -6.07
CA LEU A 180 -5.68 10.99 -6.37
C LEU A 180 -5.25 12.10 -5.40
N GLY A 181 -4.40 11.81 -4.41
CA GLY A 181 -3.92 12.77 -3.44
C GLY A 181 -5.02 13.41 -2.60
N TRP A 182 -5.99 12.61 -2.15
CA TRP A 182 -7.10 13.11 -1.32
C TRP A 182 -6.65 13.50 0.09
N THR A 183 -7.29 14.50 0.67
CA THR A 183 -7.17 14.82 2.11
C THR A 183 -8.14 13.95 2.92
N PRO A 184 -7.93 13.80 4.25
CA PRO A 184 -8.89 13.14 5.13
C PRO A 184 -10.31 13.70 4.99
N SER A 185 -10.45 15.03 4.91
CA SER A 185 -11.75 15.68 4.70
C SER A 185 -12.40 15.30 3.38
N ARG A 186 -11.63 15.11 2.31
CA ARG A 186 -12.19 14.67 1.01
C ARG A 186 -12.62 13.21 1.06
N TYR A 187 -11.82 12.35 1.70
CA TYR A 187 -12.16 10.94 1.93
C TYR A 187 -13.45 10.81 2.75
N ALA A 188 -13.54 11.53 3.87
CA ALA A 188 -14.69 11.47 4.79
C ALA A 188 -16.01 12.02 4.20
N ARG A 189 -15.96 12.76 3.08
CA ARG A 189 -17.16 13.25 2.37
C ARG A 189 -17.81 12.19 1.47
N THR A 190 -17.12 11.09 1.20
CA THR A 190 -17.71 9.94 0.50
C THR A 190 -18.71 9.26 1.43
N VAL A 191 -19.84 8.82 0.90
CA VAL A 191 -20.80 7.98 1.64
C VAL A 191 -20.28 6.55 1.62
N HIS A 192 -19.99 6.00 2.78
CA HIS A 192 -19.58 4.61 2.94
C HIS A 192 -20.79 3.74 3.32
N PRO A 193 -20.89 2.50 2.84
CA PRO A 193 -21.91 1.56 3.29
C PRO A 193 -21.66 1.20 4.77
N TYR A 194 -22.76 1.07 5.52
CA TYR A 194 -22.75 0.77 6.94
C TYR A 194 -23.68 -0.42 7.25
N PRO A 195 -23.31 -1.34 8.16
CA PRO A 195 -22.01 -1.42 8.85
C PRO A 195 -20.98 -2.21 8.03
N THR A 196 -19.76 -1.67 7.86
CA THR A 196 -18.66 -2.39 7.16
C THR A 196 -17.29 -2.11 7.78
N TYR A 197 -16.27 -2.92 7.45
CA TYR A 197 -14.88 -2.62 7.84
C TYR A 197 -14.33 -1.34 7.18
N ALA A 198 -15.01 -0.81 6.15
CA ALA A 198 -14.66 0.48 5.55
C ALA A 198 -14.98 1.68 6.48
N ASP A 199 -15.72 1.46 7.57
CA ASP A 199 -15.95 2.46 8.61
C ASP A 199 -14.65 2.84 9.34
N GLY A 200 -13.71 1.90 9.49
CA GLY A 200 -12.40 2.15 10.12
C GLY A 200 -11.61 3.29 9.45
N PRO A 201 -11.31 3.19 8.14
CA PRO A 201 -10.72 4.30 7.38
C PRO A 201 -11.51 5.61 7.46
N TRP A 202 -12.84 5.54 7.43
CA TRP A 202 -13.69 6.72 7.48
C TRP A 202 -13.62 7.43 8.84
N HIS A 203 -13.71 6.69 9.94
CA HIS A 203 -13.54 7.20 11.31
C HIS A 203 -12.13 7.73 11.57
N ALA A 204 -11.09 7.06 11.06
CA ALA A 204 -9.72 7.55 11.11
C ALA A 204 -9.59 8.92 10.42
N ALA A 205 -10.22 9.09 9.24
CA ALA A 205 -10.24 10.36 8.52
C ALA A 205 -11.03 11.46 9.26
N LEU A 206 -12.16 11.13 9.88
CA LEU A 206 -12.97 12.06 10.67
C LEU A 206 -12.23 12.61 11.89
N THR A 207 -11.37 11.80 12.52
CA THR A 207 -10.57 12.22 13.68
C THR A 207 -9.74 13.49 13.35
N ASP A 208 -9.18 13.56 12.14
CA ASP A 208 -8.48 14.78 11.66
C ASP A 208 -9.42 15.96 11.44
N VAL A 209 -10.60 15.71 10.86
CA VAL A 209 -11.61 16.76 10.62
C VAL A 209 -12.06 17.39 11.93
N TYR A 210 -12.38 16.56 12.94
CA TYR A 210 -12.80 17.05 14.25
C TYR A 210 -11.69 17.80 14.98
N ALA A 211 -10.44 17.31 14.92
CA ALA A 211 -9.30 18.00 15.53
C ALA A 211 -9.12 19.42 14.94
N ARG A 212 -9.23 19.57 13.62
CA ARG A 212 -9.13 20.89 12.95
C ARG A 212 -10.28 21.82 13.33
N LEU A 213 -11.51 21.31 13.38
CA LEU A 213 -12.69 22.10 13.78
C LEU A 213 -12.61 22.55 15.25
N ALA A 214 -12.14 21.68 16.13
CA ALA A 214 -11.91 22.01 17.54
C ALA A 214 -10.85 23.12 17.69
N GLY A 215 -9.76 23.05 16.92
CA GLY A 215 -8.73 24.09 16.87
C GLY A 215 -9.26 25.43 16.36
N ALA A 216 -10.03 25.42 15.26
CA ALA A 216 -10.64 26.62 14.70
C ALA A 216 -11.61 27.31 15.67
N ARG A 217 -12.46 26.53 16.37
CA ARG A 217 -13.39 27.05 17.38
C ARG A 217 -12.69 27.77 18.53
N ARG A 218 -11.51 27.29 18.96
CA ARG A 218 -10.70 27.97 19.99
C ARG A 218 -10.28 29.36 19.52
N LEU A 219 -9.79 29.48 18.27
CA LEU A 219 -9.40 30.77 17.68
C LEU A 219 -10.60 31.72 17.50
N THR A 220 -11.74 31.22 17.02
CA THR A 220 -12.95 32.03 16.86
C THR A 220 -13.49 32.50 18.21
N GLY A 221 -13.47 31.63 19.23
CA GLY A 221 -13.86 31.98 20.60
C GLY A 221 -12.98 33.07 21.20
N THR A 222 -11.66 32.99 21.02
CA THR A 222 -10.72 34.03 21.45
C THR A 222 -10.93 35.36 20.71
N LEU A 223 -11.15 35.32 19.39
CA LEU A 223 -11.42 36.52 18.58
C LEU A 223 -12.77 37.17 18.90
N LEU A 224 -13.81 36.38 19.17
CA LEU A 224 -15.12 36.86 19.61
C LEU A 224 -15.05 37.45 21.03
N GLY A 225 -14.26 36.84 21.93
CA GLY A 225 -13.99 37.36 23.27
C GLY A 225 -13.24 38.70 23.25
N LEU A 226 -12.25 38.85 22.36
CA LEU A 226 -11.52 40.10 22.15
C LEU A 226 -12.43 41.18 21.53
N ARG A 227 -13.27 40.83 20.55
CA ARG A 227 -14.27 41.77 19.98
C ARG A 227 -15.31 42.24 21.00
N ARG A 228 -15.66 41.41 21.99
CA ARG A 228 -16.53 41.81 23.11
C ARG A 228 -15.85 42.77 24.11
N LYS A 229 -14.52 42.76 24.20
CA LYS A 229 -13.75 43.70 25.06
C LYS A 229 -13.42 45.04 24.40
N VAL A 230 -13.63 45.17 23.09
CA VAL A 230 -13.25 46.37 22.29
C VAL A 230 -14.48 47.18 21.85
N ARG A 231 -15.70 46.76 22.20
CA ARG A 231 -16.88 47.63 22.09
C ARG A 231 -17.15 48.32 23.43
N PRO A 232 -17.24 49.66 23.48
CA PRO A 232 -17.59 50.41 24.69
C PRO A 232 -19.01 50.08 25.17
#